data_AF-A0A969BKG6-F1
#
_entry.id   AF-A0A969BKG6-F1
#
_cell.length_a   1.000
_cell.length_b   1.000
_cell.length_c   1.000
_cell.angle_alpha   90.00
_cell.angle_beta   90.00
_cell.angle_gamma   90.00
#
_symmetry.space_group_name_H-M   'P 1'
#
loop_
_entity.id
_entity.type
_entity.pdbx_description
1 polymer ?
#
loop_
_entity_poly.entity_id
_entity_poly.type
_entity_poly.pdbx_seq_one_letter_code
_entity_poly.pdbx_strand_id
1 'polypeptide(L)'
;MKHRLGNDIKLDTLPYGKKLNIGGVTFSFHPAGHIPGSAQIRVEHQGEVWVFSGDYKLQHDAISEPFEPVRCHTFITESTFGLPVYKWQPQQMVFDDVNAWWRQNQADGKVSVLAGYALGKAQRLLKHLDPAI
;
A
#
# COMPACT_ATOMS: atom_id res chain seq x y z
N MET A 1 -11.79 -0.54 10.44
CA MET A 1 -12.40 0.80 10.58
C MET A 1 -13.20 0.96 11.86
N LYS A 2 -14.21 0.12 12.14
CA LYS A 2 -14.99 0.20 13.40
C LYS A 2 -14.16 0.14 14.69
N HIS A 3 -13.13 -0.72 14.73
CA HIS A 3 -12.19 -0.75 15.86
C HIS A 3 -11.42 0.57 16.07
N ARG A 4 -11.18 1.36 15.00
CA ARG A 4 -10.44 2.64 15.09
C ARG A 4 -11.37 3.83 15.27
N LEU A 5 -12.56 3.80 14.67
CA LEU A 5 -13.47 4.95 14.54
C LEU A 5 -14.80 4.78 15.30
N GLY A 6 -14.98 3.67 16.02
CA GLY A 6 -16.20 3.34 16.75
C GLY A 6 -17.22 2.55 15.92
N ASN A 7 -18.19 1.95 16.62
CA ASN A 7 -19.25 1.16 15.98
C ASN A 7 -20.32 2.05 15.30
N ASP A 8 -20.44 3.30 15.73
CA ASP A 8 -21.48 4.24 15.27
C ASP A 8 -21.07 5.05 14.04
N ILE A 9 -19.89 4.77 13.47
CA ILE A 9 -19.46 5.41 12.22
C ILE A 9 -20.43 5.07 11.09
N LYS A 10 -20.96 6.12 10.44
CA LYS A 10 -21.69 5.99 9.18
C LYS A 10 -20.68 5.85 8.05
N LEU A 11 -20.62 4.66 7.46
CA LEU A 11 -19.66 4.33 6.43
C LEU A 11 -20.35 3.60 5.28
N ASP A 12 -20.06 4.02 4.06
CA ASP A 12 -20.40 3.27 2.85
C ASP A 12 -19.11 2.70 2.26
N THR A 13 -19.18 1.47 1.76
CA THR A 13 -18.05 0.81 1.11
C THR A 13 -18.28 0.74 -0.39
N LEU A 14 -17.21 0.85 -1.16
CA LEU A 14 -17.24 0.80 -2.61
C LEU A 14 -16.16 -0.16 -3.10
N PRO A 15 -16.53 -1.28 -3.75
CA PRO A 15 -15.56 -2.16 -4.41
C PRO A 15 -14.76 -1.41 -5.48
N TYR A 16 -13.53 -1.86 -5.74
CA TYR A 16 -12.73 -1.32 -6.83
C TYR A 16 -13.47 -1.38 -8.17
N GLY A 17 -13.27 -0.36 -9.01
CA GLY A 17 -13.92 -0.20 -10.31
C GLY A 17 -15.41 0.16 -10.25
N LYS A 18 -16.10 0.00 -9.11
CA LYS A 18 -17.51 0.38 -8.99
C LYS A 18 -17.65 1.90 -9.02
N LYS A 19 -18.58 2.39 -9.83
CA LYS A 19 -18.90 3.82 -9.96
C LYS A 19 -19.96 4.23 -8.94
N LEU A 20 -19.79 5.40 -8.36
CA LEU A 20 -20.72 6.06 -7.45
C LEU A 20 -20.94 7.49 -7.93
N ASN A 21 -22.20 7.90 -8.16
CA ASN A 21 -22.52 9.28 -8.51
C ASN A 21 -22.98 10.05 -7.27
N ILE A 22 -22.37 11.22 -7.03
CA ILE A 22 -22.75 12.13 -5.95
C ILE A 22 -22.79 13.54 -6.54
N GLY A 23 -23.97 14.16 -6.56
CA GLY A 23 -24.13 15.55 -7.03
C GLY A 23 -23.67 15.79 -8.47
N GLY A 24 -23.83 14.81 -9.37
CA GLY A 24 -23.38 14.91 -10.76
C GLY A 24 -21.91 14.57 -10.99
N VAL A 25 -21.15 14.26 -9.94
CA VAL A 25 -19.75 13.83 -10.01
C VAL A 25 -19.67 12.31 -9.87
N THR A 26 -18.91 11.66 -10.74
CA THR A 26 -18.72 10.21 -10.71
C THR A 26 -17.39 9.85 -10.03
N PHE A 27 -17.48 9.08 -8.96
CA PHE A 27 -16.34 8.55 -8.20
C PHE A 27 -16.14 7.07 -8.51
N SER A 28 -14.89 6.61 -8.50
CA SER A 28 -14.54 5.19 -8.49
C SER A 28 -13.19 4.99 -7.81
N PHE A 29 -13.00 3.86 -7.15
CA PHE A 29 -11.77 3.50 -6.46
C PHE A 29 -10.98 2.47 -7.26
N HIS A 30 -9.66 2.62 -7.28
CA HIS A 30 -8.75 1.75 -8.05
C HIS A 30 -7.56 1.35 -7.18
N PRO A 31 -7.00 0.15 -7.30
CA PRO A 31 -5.87 -0.29 -6.47
C PRO A 31 -4.68 0.70 -6.47
N ALA A 32 -4.18 1.06 -5.28
CA ALA A 32 -2.96 1.87 -5.11
C ALA A 32 -1.71 1.04 -4.79
N GLY A 33 -1.86 -0.24 -4.44
CA GLY A 33 -0.75 -1.15 -4.14
C GLY A 33 0.05 -0.83 -2.87
N HIS A 34 -0.34 0.17 -2.08
CA HIS A 34 0.41 0.58 -0.89
C HIS A 34 0.25 -0.42 0.27
N ILE A 35 -0.99 -0.67 0.68
CA ILE A 35 -1.43 -1.65 1.69
C ILE A 35 -2.74 -2.33 1.25
N PRO A 36 -3.18 -3.44 1.88
CA PRO A 36 -4.48 -4.03 1.60
C PRO A 36 -5.62 -3.01 1.75
N GLY A 37 -6.45 -2.90 0.70
CA GLY A 37 -7.54 -1.92 0.67
C GLY A 37 -7.13 -0.48 0.32
N SER A 38 -5.86 -0.21 0.03
CA SER A 38 -5.42 1.12 -0.43
C SER A 38 -5.91 1.42 -1.84
N ALA A 39 -6.44 2.63 -2.03
CA ALA A 39 -7.10 3.02 -3.26
C ALA A 39 -6.66 4.39 -3.76
N GLN A 40 -6.51 4.49 -5.07
CA GLN A 40 -6.58 5.73 -5.81
C GLN A 40 -8.06 6.12 -5.97
N ILE A 41 -8.34 7.42 -5.95
CA ILE A 41 -9.69 7.96 -6.14
C ILE A 41 -9.74 8.64 -7.50
N ARG A 42 -10.51 8.06 -8.43
CA ARG A 42 -10.84 8.67 -9.72
C ARG A 42 -12.13 9.47 -9.58
N VAL A 43 -12.07 10.75 -9.95
CA VAL A 43 -13.18 11.71 -9.95
C VAL A 43 -13.42 12.17 -11.38
N GLU A 44 -14.66 12.10 -11.84
CA GLU A 44 -15.06 12.55 -13.17
C GLU A 44 -16.26 13.49 -13.10
N HIS A 45 -16.13 14.65 -13.75
CA HIS A 45 -17.20 15.63 -13.85
C HIS A 45 -17.18 16.26 -15.25
N GLN A 46 -18.30 16.17 -15.98
CA GLN A 46 -18.44 16.72 -17.33
C GLN A 46 -17.33 16.30 -18.32
N GLY A 47 -16.85 15.06 -18.20
CA GLY A 47 -15.80 14.49 -19.06
C GLY A 47 -14.37 14.77 -18.59
N GLU A 48 -14.15 15.73 -17.69
CA GLU A 48 -12.87 15.98 -17.05
C GLU A 48 -12.62 14.92 -15.97
N VAL A 49 -11.39 14.38 -15.91
CA VAL A 49 -11.04 13.23 -15.05
C VAL A 49 -9.80 13.53 -14.24
N TRP A 50 -9.95 13.51 -12.93
CA TRP A 50 -8.87 13.72 -11.97
C TRP A 50 -8.65 12.43 -11.18
N VAL A 51 -7.41 12.12 -10.86
CA VAL A 51 -7.06 10.97 -10.03
C VAL A 51 -6.19 11.45 -8.89
N PHE A 52 -6.64 11.18 -7.66
CA PHE A 52 -5.84 11.34 -6.45
C PHE A 52 -5.22 9.99 -6.09
N SER A 53 -3.89 9.91 -6.02
CA SER A 53 -3.21 8.62 -5.82
C SER A 53 -3.38 8.05 -4.41
N GLY A 54 -3.50 8.92 -3.40
CA GLY A 54 -3.14 8.55 -2.03
C GLY A 54 -1.66 8.14 -1.94
N ASP A 55 -1.30 7.40 -0.90
CA ASP A 55 0.00 6.72 -0.87
C ASP A 55 -0.07 5.50 -1.80
N TYR A 56 0.94 5.32 -2.65
CA TYR A 56 0.96 4.22 -3.61
C TYR A 56 2.32 3.54 -3.68
N LYS A 57 2.32 2.32 -4.22
CA LYS A 57 3.55 1.56 -4.46
C LYS A 57 3.40 0.78 -5.75
N LEU A 58 4.32 1.00 -6.69
CA LEU A 58 4.31 0.35 -7.99
C LEU A 58 4.79 -1.11 -7.94
N GLN A 59 5.69 -1.43 -6.99
CA GLN A 59 6.22 -2.78 -6.84
C GLN A 59 5.15 -3.70 -6.23
N HIS A 60 4.76 -4.75 -6.96
CA HIS A 60 3.88 -5.79 -6.45
C HIS A 60 4.56 -6.56 -5.30
N ASP A 61 3.89 -6.67 -4.16
CA ASP A 61 4.37 -7.41 -2.98
C ASP A 61 3.56 -8.70 -2.71
N ALA A 62 2.56 -8.98 -3.55
CA ALA A 62 1.61 -10.07 -3.42
C ALA A 62 0.92 -10.13 -2.04
N ILE A 63 0.76 -8.97 -1.38
CA ILE A 63 -0.03 -8.77 -0.17
C ILE A 63 -1.18 -7.81 -0.47
N SER A 64 -0.90 -6.77 -1.25
CA SER A 64 -1.89 -5.80 -1.71
C SER A 64 -2.15 -6.01 -3.21
N GLU A 65 -3.33 -5.61 -3.67
CA GLU A 65 -3.61 -5.55 -5.11
C GLU A 65 -2.56 -4.68 -5.83
N PRO A 66 -2.02 -5.09 -6.99
CA PRO A 66 -1.06 -4.29 -7.74
C PRO A 66 -1.59 -2.89 -8.05
N PHE A 67 -0.71 -1.89 -8.07
CA PHE A 67 -1.09 -0.55 -8.53
C PHE A 67 -1.69 -0.60 -9.95
N GLU A 68 -2.84 0.04 -10.14
CA GLU A 68 -3.53 0.13 -11.44
C GLU A 68 -3.35 1.52 -12.06
N PRO A 69 -2.66 1.69 -13.19
CA PRO A 69 -2.59 3.00 -13.86
C PRO A 69 -3.97 3.45 -14.35
N VAL A 70 -4.45 4.60 -13.86
CA VAL A 70 -5.74 5.18 -14.26
C VAL A 70 -5.53 6.36 -15.20
N ARG A 71 -6.09 6.29 -16.42
CA ARG A 71 -6.05 7.40 -17.37
C ARG A 71 -6.83 8.60 -16.83
N CYS A 72 -6.18 9.77 -16.81
CA CYS A 72 -6.74 11.01 -16.30
C CYS A 72 -6.16 12.23 -17.01
N HIS A 73 -6.81 13.37 -16.84
CA HIS A 73 -6.35 14.68 -17.30
C HIS A 73 -5.41 15.30 -16.27
N THR A 74 -5.73 15.15 -14.97
CA THR A 74 -4.91 15.61 -13.84
C THR A 74 -4.63 14.46 -12.89
N PHE A 75 -3.35 14.24 -12.56
CA PHE A 75 -2.92 13.26 -11.56
C PHE A 75 -2.33 13.98 -10.35
N ILE A 76 -2.99 13.87 -9.20
CA ILE A 76 -2.53 14.42 -7.92
C ILE A 76 -1.83 13.30 -7.18
N THR A 77 -0.51 13.44 -7.01
CA THR A 77 0.35 12.38 -6.51
C THR A 77 1.03 12.74 -5.19
N GLU A 78 1.24 11.72 -4.35
CA GLU A 78 2.13 11.86 -3.19
C GLU A 78 3.58 12.10 -3.60
N SER A 79 4.40 12.58 -2.67
CA SER A 79 5.82 12.85 -2.92
C SER A 79 6.71 12.46 -1.73
N THR A 80 6.31 11.43 -0.97
CA THR A 80 7.07 10.95 0.21
C THR A 80 8.54 10.70 -0.13
N PHE A 81 8.80 10.20 -1.34
CA PHE A 81 10.14 9.93 -1.87
C PHE A 81 10.44 10.68 -3.18
N GLY A 82 9.93 11.92 -3.33
CA GLY A 82 10.07 12.70 -4.57
C GLY A 82 11.49 13.19 -4.91
N LEU A 83 12.45 13.04 -4.00
CA LEU A 83 13.83 13.47 -4.22
C LEU A 83 14.67 12.38 -4.91
N PRO A 84 15.60 12.73 -5.83
CA PRO A 84 16.42 11.75 -6.56
C PRO A 84 17.35 10.88 -5.70
N VAL A 85 17.55 11.25 -4.43
CA VAL A 85 18.37 10.49 -3.47
C VAL A 85 17.69 9.17 -3.06
N TYR A 86 16.37 9.08 -3.16
CA TYR A 86 15.63 7.88 -2.81
C TYR A 86 15.74 6.83 -3.93
N LYS A 87 16.77 5.98 -3.80
CA LYS A 87 16.99 4.83 -4.68
C LYS A 87 16.98 3.57 -3.83
N TRP A 88 15.95 2.75 -4.02
CA TRP A 88 15.75 1.54 -3.24
C TRP A 88 16.42 0.34 -3.89
N GLN A 89 17.03 -0.52 -3.07
CA GLN A 89 17.47 -1.84 -3.51
C GLN A 89 16.27 -2.70 -3.92
N PRO A 90 16.47 -3.70 -4.79
CA PRO A 90 15.44 -4.71 -5.04
C PRO A 90 14.93 -5.32 -3.73
N GLN A 91 13.61 -5.49 -3.60
CA GLN A 91 13.02 -5.97 -2.34
C GLN A 91 13.59 -7.32 -1.90
N GLN A 92 13.84 -8.22 -2.85
CA GLN A 92 14.39 -9.55 -2.55
C GLN A 92 15.73 -9.45 -1.81
N MET A 93 16.63 -8.57 -2.26
CA MET A 93 17.93 -8.36 -1.61
C MET A 93 17.77 -7.92 -0.16
N VAL A 94 16.86 -6.99 0.11
CA VAL A 94 16.61 -6.52 1.48
C VAL A 94 16.07 -7.65 2.38
N PHE A 95 15.20 -8.51 1.86
CA PHE A 95 14.68 -9.64 2.62
C PHE A 95 15.71 -10.75 2.82
N ASP A 96 16.57 -10.99 1.83
CA ASP A 96 17.70 -11.91 1.96
C ASP A 96 18.67 -11.44 3.05
N ASP A 97 18.98 -10.13 3.09
CA ASP A 97 19.81 -9.52 4.13
C ASP A 97 19.18 -9.66 5.53
N VAL A 98 17.87 -9.46 5.65
CA VAL A 98 17.13 -9.64 6.92
C VAL A 98 17.22 -11.09 7.41
N ASN A 99 17.01 -12.07 6.52
CA ASN A 99 17.08 -13.49 6.87
C ASN A 99 18.53 -13.92 7.19
N ALA A 100 19.52 -13.40 6.47
CA ALA A 100 20.93 -13.65 6.78
C ALA A 100 21.31 -13.10 8.16
N TRP A 101 20.89 -11.87 8.47
CA TRP A 101 21.09 -11.26 9.78
C TRP A 101 20.41 -12.06 10.90
N TRP A 102 19.17 -12.50 10.70
CA TRP A 102 18.46 -13.31 11.68
C TRP A 102 19.15 -14.65 11.94
N ARG A 103 19.59 -15.36 10.89
CA ARG A 103 20.34 -16.62 11.01
C ARG A 103 21.64 -16.44 11.81
N GLN A 104 22.36 -15.34 11.58
CA GLN A 104 23.57 -15.03 12.33
C GLN A 104 23.26 -14.78 13.81
N ASN A 105 22.22 -14.00 14.12
CA ASN A 105 21.82 -13.76 15.51
C ASN A 105 21.44 -15.07 16.23
N GLN A 106 20.76 -15.99 15.54
CA GLN A 106 20.46 -17.30 16.11
C GLN A 106 21.74 -18.07 16.44
N ALA A 107 22.71 -18.12 15.52
CA ALA A 107 24.01 -18.77 15.75
C ALA A 107 24.78 -18.17 16.92
N ASP A 108 24.64 -16.85 17.13
CA ASP A 108 25.24 -16.11 18.24
C ASP A 108 24.46 -16.22 19.57
N GLY A 109 23.32 -16.92 19.60
CA GLY A 109 22.46 -17.01 20.79
C GLY A 109 21.70 -15.70 21.14
N LYS A 110 21.44 -14.84 20.16
CA LYS A 110 20.78 -13.54 20.31
C LYS A 110 19.34 -13.58 19.78
N VAL A 111 18.45 -12.86 20.47
CA VAL A 111 17.06 -12.65 20.01
C VAL A 111 17.00 -11.53 18.98
N SER A 112 16.39 -11.80 17.83
CA SER A 112 16.15 -10.79 16.78
C SER A 112 14.78 -10.13 16.98
N VAL A 113 14.72 -8.80 16.85
CA VAL A 113 13.47 -8.04 16.94
C VAL A 113 13.29 -7.19 15.69
N LEU A 114 12.21 -7.44 14.95
CA LEU A 114 11.75 -6.61 13.84
C LEU A 114 10.43 -5.94 14.21
N ALA A 115 10.34 -4.63 14.00
CA ALA A 115 9.14 -3.85 14.28
C ALA A 115 8.55 -3.30 12.97
N GLY A 116 7.22 -3.24 12.91
CA GLY A 116 6.50 -2.66 11.79
C GLY A 116 5.09 -2.22 12.19
N TYR A 117 4.50 -1.30 11.43
CA TYR A 117 3.11 -0.92 11.62
C TYR A 117 2.18 -2.13 11.49
N ALA A 118 1.13 -2.15 12.30
CA ALA A 118 0.16 -3.25 12.39
C ALA A 118 -0.53 -3.59 11.06
N LEU A 119 -0.63 -2.62 10.14
CA LEU A 119 -1.17 -2.82 8.79
C LEU A 119 -0.12 -2.38 7.75
N GLY A 120 0.12 -3.23 6.76
CA GLY A 120 1.10 -3.04 5.70
C GLY A 120 2.46 -3.65 6.03
N LYS A 121 3.24 -3.01 6.91
CA LYS A 121 4.64 -3.40 7.16
C LYS A 121 4.76 -4.75 7.87
N ALA A 122 3.95 -5.01 8.90
CA ALA A 122 4.00 -6.28 9.63
C ALA A 122 3.69 -7.49 8.72
N GLN A 123 2.66 -7.38 7.87
CA GLN A 123 2.30 -8.42 6.90
C GLN A 123 3.44 -8.68 5.91
N ARG A 124 4.10 -7.62 5.44
CA ARG A 124 5.26 -7.72 4.54
C ARG A 124 6.44 -8.44 5.19
N LEU A 125 6.76 -8.10 6.44
CA LEU A 125 7.83 -8.81 7.16
C LEU A 125 7.49 -10.30 7.29
N LEU A 126 6.32 -10.63 7.84
CA LEU A 126 5.90 -12.03 8.07
C LEU A 126 5.92 -12.89 6.80
N LYS A 127 5.56 -12.31 5.65
CA LYS A 127 5.54 -13.04 4.38
C LYS A 127 6.94 -13.43 3.88
N HIS A 128 7.96 -12.63 4.18
CA HIS A 128 9.30 -12.75 3.61
C HIS A 128 10.34 -13.30 4.58
N LEU A 129 9.96 -13.57 5.83
CA LEU A 129 10.80 -14.29 6.77
C LEU A 129 10.87 -15.77 6.40
N ASP A 130 12.06 -16.35 6.53
CA ASP A 130 12.28 -17.79 6.39
C ASP A 130 11.90 -18.49 7.70
N PRO A 131 10.77 -19.22 7.76
CA PRO A 131 10.29 -19.84 8.99
C PRO A 131 11.15 -21.04 9.44
N ALA A 132 12.15 -21.45 8.66
CA ALA A 132 13.06 -22.54 8.99
C ALA A 132 14.33 -22.10 9.73
N ILE A 133 14.56 -20.78 9.89
CA ILE A 133 15.58 -20.22 10.79
C ILE A 133 15.05 -20.34 12.22
#